data_AF-A0A6N8TDK1-F1
#
_entry.id   AF-A0A6N8TDK1-F1
#
_cell.length_a   1.000
_cell.length_b   1.000
_cell.length_c   1.000
_cell.angle_alpha   90.00
_cell.angle_beta   90.00
_cell.angle_gamma   90.00
#
_symmetry.space_group_name_H-M   'P 1'
#
loop_
_entity.id
_entity.type
_entity.pdbx_description
1 polymer ?
#
loop_
_entity_poly.entity_id
_entity_poly.type
_entity_poly.pdbx_seq_one_letter_code
_entity_poly.pdbx_strand_id
1 'polypeptide(L)'
;MPEDQKSNVIPFRRSPPKPAFGGHDSPSSLTDARKPVTSTKMAENNGLGDGCHRSRNGVVASVTVTENGKAKAKGKPGGSVSEYEATVSEEQWKRDVATMTKTQLRKTYPGTWQSFKNMRYDRPDAEGAIIDPSVADLADFMKAIGPRRHQNLTVDRIDTNNPTYAFGKIKWSDKTEQANNRRNNSHVRNPRTNEWGTVAQVAAQVGRKPNTITVALGRALKAEPDRDKHEAIRSRIVGECLLRAAEAKGHDASEIATSEAAAPAPMPDYDRVADPTMRLAYPVSKEERQAIYAEYDRVQPMETVRVICETEYGSYTAYPRVPVSRFDFSLGLARGQWEEARRTHWDFEDLDNAGHRLTDDQEAAWARAKEEMAFLDTRIMPAVRARPAFLVELAEHVERNGRSLTAWEIEEARRIATRKAQEEAQSYRDDDEGIDEEDRAMKHAERFGTD
;
A
#
# COMPACT_ATOMS: atom_id res chain seq x y z
N MET A 1 -63.78 3.51 -35.80
CA MET A 1 -62.63 2.57 -35.83
C MET A 1 -61.43 3.37 -36.31
N PRO A 2 -60.64 3.97 -35.40
CA PRO A 2 -59.62 4.93 -35.80
C PRO A 2 -58.21 4.29 -35.90
N GLU A 3 -57.57 4.64 -37.01
CA GLU A 3 -56.19 5.12 -37.15
C GLU A 3 -54.99 4.22 -36.80
N ASP A 4 -54.42 3.67 -37.87
CA ASP A 4 -53.05 3.17 -37.98
C ASP A 4 -52.01 4.27 -37.74
N GLN A 5 -51.28 4.18 -36.62
CA GLN A 5 -50.07 4.97 -36.40
C GLN A 5 -48.86 4.31 -37.09
N LYS A 6 -48.43 4.91 -38.19
CA LYS A 6 -47.18 4.60 -38.89
C LYS A 6 -45.99 5.11 -38.06
N SER A 7 -45.11 4.19 -37.67
CA SER A 7 -43.82 4.49 -37.04
C SER A 7 -42.85 5.13 -38.04
N ASN A 8 -42.50 6.40 -37.81
CA ASN A 8 -41.42 7.09 -38.50
C ASN A 8 -40.06 6.62 -37.96
N VAL A 9 -39.38 5.74 -38.70
CA VAL A 9 -37.98 5.39 -38.46
C VAL A 9 -37.10 6.32 -39.30
N ILE A 10 -36.33 7.18 -38.63
CA ILE A 10 -35.31 8.04 -39.26
C ILE A 10 -34.02 7.21 -39.37
N PRO A 11 -33.49 6.92 -40.58
CA PRO A 11 -32.24 6.20 -40.72
C PRO A 11 -31.03 7.12 -40.42
N PHE A 12 -30.19 6.65 -39.51
CA PHE A 12 -28.90 7.23 -39.15
C PHE A 12 -27.95 7.22 -40.37
N ARG A 13 -27.63 8.39 -40.93
CA ARG A 13 -26.62 8.53 -42.00
C ARG A 13 -25.23 8.38 -41.38
N ARG A 14 -24.49 7.33 -41.78
CA ARG A 14 -23.05 7.18 -41.50
C ARG A 14 -22.26 8.20 -42.32
N SER A 15 -21.39 8.96 -41.67
CA SER A 15 -20.42 9.83 -42.34
C SER A 15 -19.36 9.01 -43.07
N PRO A 16 -18.89 9.44 -44.25
CA PRO A 16 -17.83 8.75 -44.99
C PRO A 16 -16.45 8.93 -44.32
N PRO A 17 -15.54 7.95 -44.45
CA PRO A 17 -14.18 8.03 -43.90
C PRO A 17 -13.33 9.06 -44.65
N LYS A 18 -12.48 9.78 -43.89
CA LYS A 18 -11.48 10.71 -44.44
C LYS A 18 -10.38 9.93 -45.20
N PRO A 19 -9.87 10.45 -46.33
CA PRO A 19 -8.79 9.81 -47.06
C PRO A 19 -7.44 9.97 -46.36
N ALA A 20 -6.63 8.91 -46.49
CA ALA A 20 -5.26 8.81 -46.03
C ALA A 20 -4.34 9.78 -46.80
N PHE A 21 -3.49 10.50 -46.07
CA PHE A 21 -2.39 11.26 -46.66
C PHE A 21 -1.16 10.35 -46.79
N GLY A 22 -0.69 10.17 -48.03
CA GLY A 22 0.68 9.74 -48.35
C GLY A 22 1.68 10.78 -47.84
N GLY A 23 2.92 10.44 -47.50
CA GLY A 23 3.85 9.68 -48.32
C GLY A 23 4.74 10.68 -49.06
N HIS A 24 5.83 11.12 -48.42
CA HIS A 24 6.93 11.86 -49.05
C HIS A 24 8.25 11.62 -48.28
N ASP A 25 9.07 10.76 -48.87
CA ASP A 25 10.47 10.96 -49.25
C ASP A 25 11.38 11.83 -48.36
N SER A 26 12.29 11.14 -47.66
CA SER A 26 13.71 11.51 -47.49
C SER A 26 14.39 11.55 -48.87
N PRO A 27 15.51 12.28 -49.13
CA PRO A 27 16.68 12.35 -48.24
C PRO A 27 17.44 13.69 -48.24
N SER A 28 18.39 13.84 -47.32
CA SER A 28 19.74 14.37 -47.62
C SER A 28 20.63 14.31 -46.38
N SER A 29 21.78 13.67 -46.59
CA SER A 29 22.98 13.65 -45.77
C SER A 29 23.52 15.05 -45.48
N LEU A 30 24.25 15.23 -44.37
CA LEU A 30 25.54 15.95 -44.35
C LEU A 30 26.25 15.83 -42.99
N THR A 31 27.38 15.11 -43.01
CA THR A 31 28.68 15.40 -42.39
C THR A 31 28.79 15.75 -40.89
N ASP A 32 29.34 14.77 -40.17
CA ASP A 32 30.53 14.85 -39.30
C ASP A 32 31.06 16.21 -38.85
N ALA A 33 31.08 16.41 -37.53
CA ALA A 33 32.08 17.24 -36.85
C ALA A 33 32.34 16.71 -35.44
N ARG A 34 33.30 15.78 -35.33
CA ARG A 34 33.92 15.34 -34.06
C ARG A 34 34.62 16.53 -33.39
N LYS A 35 34.28 16.82 -32.14
CA LYS A 35 35.03 17.75 -31.27
C LYS A 35 36.12 17.00 -30.50
N PRO A 36 37.30 17.61 -30.29
CA PRO A 36 38.44 16.94 -29.68
C PRO A 36 38.30 16.81 -28.16
N VAL A 37 38.74 15.66 -27.66
CA VAL A 37 38.96 15.36 -26.24
C VAL A 37 40.29 16.00 -25.83
N THR A 38 40.27 16.92 -24.86
CA THR A 38 41.48 17.38 -24.17
C THR A 38 41.62 16.66 -22.84
N SER A 39 42.64 15.81 -22.79
CA SER A 39 43.23 15.20 -21.60
C SER A 39 44.00 16.23 -20.76
N THR A 40 44.19 15.87 -19.48
CA THR A 40 45.30 16.25 -18.58
C THR A 40 45.00 17.35 -17.56
N LYS A 41 44.86 16.95 -16.29
CA LYS A 41 45.88 17.19 -15.26
C LYS A 41 45.57 16.46 -13.95
N MET A 42 46.50 15.57 -13.61
CA MET A 42 46.80 15.13 -12.25
C MET A 42 47.19 16.36 -11.41
N ALA A 43 46.69 16.43 -10.18
CA ALA A 43 47.31 17.17 -9.10
C ALA A 43 47.03 16.43 -7.80
N GLU A 44 48.05 15.71 -7.35
CA GLU A 44 48.24 15.26 -5.99
C GLU A 44 48.21 16.47 -5.04
N ASN A 45 47.60 16.32 -3.87
CA ASN A 45 48.10 16.98 -2.67
C ASN A 45 47.63 16.24 -1.42
N ASN A 46 48.60 15.60 -0.77
CA ASN A 46 48.57 15.14 0.61
C ASN A 46 48.55 16.35 1.56
N GLY A 47 47.86 16.23 2.69
CA GLY A 47 47.90 17.25 3.73
C GLY A 47 47.06 16.92 4.96
N LEU A 48 47.59 16.02 5.80
CA LEU A 48 47.21 15.80 7.19
C LEU A 48 47.23 17.11 8.00
N GLY A 49 46.27 17.28 8.91
CA GLY A 49 46.32 18.35 9.92
C GLY A 49 45.06 18.50 10.74
N ASP A 50 44.72 17.49 11.56
CA ASP A 50 43.73 17.63 12.63
C ASP A 50 44.27 18.58 13.72
N GLY A 51 43.65 19.76 13.82
CA GLY A 51 43.93 20.78 14.82
C GLY A 51 42.63 21.31 15.43
N CYS A 52 42.23 20.69 16.54
CA CYS A 52 41.04 21.04 17.30
C CYS A 52 41.30 22.30 18.14
N HIS A 53 40.76 23.46 17.74
CA HIS A 53 40.61 24.61 18.64
C HIS A 53 39.32 25.39 18.39
N ARG A 54 38.42 25.32 19.39
CA ARG A 54 37.28 26.23 19.54
C ARG A 54 37.79 27.64 19.80
N SER A 55 37.36 28.61 18.99
CA SER A 55 37.22 29.99 19.46
C SER A 55 36.06 30.69 18.77
N ARG A 56 35.26 31.36 19.60
CA ARG A 56 34.24 32.33 19.24
C ARG A 56 34.93 33.57 18.66
N ASN A 57 34.42 34.11 17.57
CA ASN A 57 34.04 35.53 17.46
C ASN A 57 33.44 35.84 16.08
N GLY A 58 32.44 36.71 16.10
CA GLY A 58 31.69 37.14 14.93
C GLY A 58 32.56 37.90 13.94
N VAL A 59 32.32 37.63 12.66
CA VAL A 59 32.81 38.44 11.56
C VAL A 59 31.63 38.76 10.65
N VAL A 60 31.45 40.07 10.46
CA VAL A 60 30.50 40.73 9.59
C VAL A 60 30.83 40.33 8.15
N ALA A 61 29.88 39.67 7.47
CA ALA A 61 30.02 39.32 6.06
C ALA A 61 29.74 40.55 5.19
N SER A 62 30.80 41.14 4.63
CA SER A 62 30.73 42.05 3.50
C SER A 62 30.37 41.27 2.23
N VAL A 63 29.23 41.59 1.62
CA VAL A 63 28.80 41.05 0.33
C VAL A 63 29.59 41.74 -0.78
N THR A 64 30.53 41.03 -1.39
CA THR A 64 31.11 41.41 -2.68
C THR A 64 30.24 40.85 -3.79
N VAL A 65 29.67 41.73 -4.61
CA VAL A 65 28.98 41.41 -5.86
C VAL A 65 30.03 41.06 -6.91
N THR A 66 30.08 39.80 -7.34
CA THR A 66 30.78 39.41 -8.57
C THR A 66 29.77 39.26 -9.70
N GLU A 67 29.94 40.10 -10.72
CA GLU A 67 29.23 40.02 -12.00
C GLU A 67 29.60 38.73 -12.75
N ASN A 68 28.62 38.22 -13.49
CA ASN A 68 28.77 37.23 -14.56
C ASN A 68 29.06 35.78 -14.16
N GLY A 69 28.02 35.10 -13.67
CA GLY A 69 27.86 33.65 -13.76
C GLY A 69 26.41 33.27 -14.01
N LYS A 70 26.07 32.86 -15.25
CA LYS A 70 24.75 32.27 -15.58
C LYS A 70 24.59 30.93 -14.84
N ALA A 71 24.09 30.98 -13.62
CA ALA A 71 23.62 29.80 -12.91
C ALA A 71 22.27 29.37 -13.52
N LYS A 72 22.25 28.26 -14.26
CA LYS A 72 21.00 27.55 -14.61
C LYS A 72 20.45 26.90 -13.34
N ALA A 73 19.66 27.64 -12.56
CA ALA A 73 18.86 27.07 -11.49
C ALA A 73 17.75 26.20 -12.12
N LYS A 74 18.00 24.89 -12.24
CA LYS A 74 16.95 23.87 -12.44
C LYS A 74 16.20 23.64 -11.12
N GLY A 75 15.64 24.70 -10.56
CA GLY A 75 14.63 24.57 -9.51
C GLY A 75 13.27 24.61 -10.20
N LYS A 76 12.59 23.46 -10.30
CA LYS A 76 11.15 23.46 -10.61
C LYS A 76 10.51 24.36 -9.53
N PRO A 77 9.89 25.51 -9.87
CA PRO A 77 9.23 26.32 -8.86
C PRO A 77 8.17 25.42 -8.24
N GLY A 78 8.37 25.03 -6.98
CA GLY A 78 7.37 24.28 -6.24
C GLY A 78 6.11 25.13 -6.28
N GLY A 79 5.07 24.63 -6.94
CA GLY A 79 3.82 25.37 -7.09
C GLY A 79 3.38 25.82 -5.70
N SER A 80 3.41 27.13 -5.48
CA SER A 80 2.79 27.72 -4.31
C SER A 80 1.35 27.23 -4.32
N VAL A 81 0.88 26.72 -3.19
CA VAL A 81 -0.57 26.65 -3.01
C VAL A 81 -1.07 28.05 -3.29
N SER A 82 -2.05 28.17 -4.19
CA SER A 82 -2.49 29.48 -4.60
C SER A 82 -2.90 30.23 -3.34
N GLU A 83 -2.25 31.37 -3.11
CA GLU A 83 -2.55 32.30 -2.01
C GLU A 83 -4.06 32.58 -1.91
N TYR A 84 -4.76 32.40 -3.04
CA TYR A 84 -6.19 32.34 -3.19
C TYR A 84 -6.95 31.48 -2.15
N GLU A 85 -6.62 30.19 -1.94
CA GLU A 85 -7.42 29.31 -1.05
C GLU A 85 -7.45 29.79 0.42
N ALA A 86 -6.42 30.53 0.84
CA ALA A 86 -6.33 31.08 2.19
C ALA A 86 -7.30 32.25 2.44
N THR A 87 -7.73 32.93 1.37
CA THR A 87 -8.51 34.19 1.45
C THR A 87 -9.99 34.02 1.14
N VAL A 88 -10.43 32.82 0.73
CA VAL A 88 -11.83 32.56 0.39
C VAL A 88 -12.70 32.65 1.65
N SER A 89 -13.71 33.54 1.63
CA SER A 89 -14.67 33.68 2.73
C SER A 89 -15.55 32.43 2.87
N GLU A 90 -16.14 32.25 4.04
CA GLU A 90 -16.97 31.07 4.31
C GLU A 90 -18.20 31.00 3.39
N GLU A 91 -18.82 32.15 3.12
CA GLU A 91 -19.98 32.29 2.25
C GLU A 91 -19.61 31.97 0.80
N GLN A 92 -18.42 32.38 0.36
CA GLN A 92 -17.96 32.15 -1.00
C GLN A 92 -17.77 30.66 -1.29
N TRP A 93 -17.03 29.93 -0.44
CA TRP A 93 -16.80 28.51 -0.73
C TRP A 93 -18.07 27.68 -0.58
N LYS A 94 -18.98 28.05 0.35
CA LYS A 94 -20.30 27.40 0.46
C LYS A 94 -21.12 27.59 -0.81
N ARG A 95 -21.11 28.81 -1.39
CA ARG A 95 -21.77 29.10 -2.68
C ARG A 95 -21.14 28.29 -3.81
N ASP A 96 -19.82 28.24 -3.87
CA ASP A 96 -19.08 27.47 -4.88
C ASP A 96 -19.44 25.99 -4.81
N VAL A 97 -19.43 25.39 -3.62
CA VAL A 97 -19.83 23.98 -3.41
C VAL A 97 -21.27 23.72 -3.84
N ALA A 98 -22.16 24.69 -3.69
CA ALA A 98 -23.56 24.57 -4.09
C ALA A 98 -23.81 24.77 -5.60
N THR A 99 -22.93 25.48 -6.30
CA THR A 99 -23.19 25.95 -7.67
C THR A 99 -22.22 25.43 -8.72
N MET A 100 -20.99 25.09 -8.33
CA MET A 100 -19.93 24.65 -9.24
C MET A 100 -19.97 23.14 -9.44
N THR A 101 -19.66 22.73 -10.67
CA THR A 101 -19.39 21.32 -10.99
C THR A 101 -18.11 20.84 -10.32
N LYS A 102 -17.94 19.51 -10.19
CA LYS A 102 -16.73 18.89 -9.64
C LYS A 102 -15.43 19.34 -10.34
N THR A 103 -15.47 19.49 -11.66
CA THR A 103 -14.32 19.96 -12.45
C THR A 103 -13.97 21.42 -12.14
N GLN A 104 -14.98 22.25 -11.96
CA GLN A 104 -14.80 23.65 -11.58
C GLN A 104 -14.25 23.77 -10.15
N LEU A 105 -14.79 23.01 -9.19
CA LEU A 105 -14.26 22.95 -7.81
C LEU A 105 -12.79 22.52 -7.79
N ARG A 106 -12.41 21.50 -8.56
CA ARG A 106 -11.02 21.05 -8.68
C ARG A 106 -10.09 22.15 -9.19
N LYS A 107 -10.55 22.97 -10.15
CA LYS A 107 -9.76 24.06 -10.73
C LYS A 107 -9.62 25.23 -9.76
N THR A 108 -10.69 25.56 -9.02
CA THR A 108 -10.71 26.67 -8.06
C THR A 108 -9.95 26.34 -6.78
N TYR A 109 -10.02 25.08 -6.31
CA TYR A 109 -9.42 24.61 -5.06
C TYR A 109 -8.40 23.47 -5.28
N PRO A 110 -7.30 23.72 -6.01
CA PRO A 110 -6.32 22.68 -6.36
C PRO A 110 -5.64 22.02 -5.15
N GLY A 111 -5.33 22.78 -4.10
CA GLY A 111 -4.71 22.30 -2.86
C GLY A 111 -5.65 21.41 -2.05
N THR A 112 -6.92 21.81 -1.95
CA THR A 112 -8.00 21.00 -1.38
C THR A 112 -8.23 19.71 -2.17
N TRP A 113 -8.31 19.80 -3.50
CA TRP A 113 -8.45 18.64 -4.38
C TRP A 113 -7.32 17.64 -4.20
N GLN A 114 -6.06 18.11 -4.13
CA GLN A 114 -4.93 17.21 -3.95
C GLN A 114 -5.02 16.42 -2.64
N SER A 115 -5.41 17.09 -1.55
CA SER A 115 -5.60 16.42 -0.26
C SER A 115 -6.78 15.45 -0.27
N PHE A 116 -7.90 15.81 -0.91
CA PHE A 116 -9.03 14.92 -1.12
C PHE A 116 -8.64 13.69 -1.95
N LYS A 117 -7.88 13.88 -3.05
CA LYS A 117 -7.39 12.79 -3.90
C LYS A 117 -6.54 11.82 -3.08
N ASN A 118 -5.58 12.32 -2.32
CA ASN A 118 -4.72 11.47 -1.50
C ASN A 118 -5.53 10.69 -0.45
N MET A 119 -6.48 11.36 0.20
CA MET A 119 -7.39 10.71 1.15
C MET A 119 -8.22 9.60 0.48
N ARG A 120 -8.82 9.88 -0.69
CA ARG A 120 -9.77 8.98 -1.35
C ARG A 120 -9.12 7.78 -2.03
N TYR A 121 -7.94 7.96 -2.61
CA TYR A 121 -7.33 6.95 -3.47
C TYR A 121 -6.08 6.33 -2.83
N ASP A 122 -5.19 7.14 -2.25
CA ASP A 122 -3.89 6.62 -1.80
C ASP A 122 -3.97 5.96 -0.41
N ARG A 123 -4.80 6.50 0.50
CA ARG A 123 -4.91 6.02 1.90
C ARG A 123 -5.61 4.67 2.06
N PRO A 124 -6.68 4.34 1.30
CA PRO A 124 -7.29 3.01 1.39
C PRO A 124 -6.28 1.92 1.05
N ASP A 125 -5.50 2.11 -0.01
CA ASP A 125 -4.52 1.13 -0.50
C ASP A 125 -3.31 1.00 0.45
N ALA A 126 -2.80 2.12 0.99
CA ALA A 126 -1.59 2.11 1.82
C ALA A 126 -1.85 1.81 3.31
N GLU A 127 -2.99 2.23 3.86
CA GLU A 127 -3.25 2.24 5.31
C GLU A 127 -4.53 1.50 5.70
N GLY A 128 -5.28 0.93 4.75
CA GLY A 128 -6.58 0.31 5.02
C GLY A 128 -7.64 1.33 5.47
N ALA A 129 -7.50 2.60 5.06
CA ALA A 129 -8.45 3.64 5.40
C ALA A 129 -9.84 3.36 4.82
N ILE A 130 -10.88 3.61 5.61
CA ILE A 130 -12.28 3.46 5.19
C ILE A 130 -12.82 4.84 4.83
N ILE A 131 -13.31 5.02 3.61
CA ILE A 131 -13.90 6.30 3.17
C ILE A 131 -15.41 6.21 3.27
N ASP A 132 -15.99 6.99 4.18
CA ASP A 132 -17.44 7.06 4.33
C ASP A 132 -18.09 7.76 3.13
N PRO A 133 -19.26 7.31 2.65
CA PRO A 133 -19.98 7.96 1.56
C PRO A 133 -20.21 9.47 1.76
N SER A 134 -20.36 9.93 3.00
CA SER A 134 -20.55 11.36 3.34
C SER A 134 -19.36 12.26 2.97
N VAL A 135 -18.19 11.70 2.70
CA VAL A 135 -17.00 12.45 2.26
C VAL A 135 -16.40 11.85 0.99
N ALA A 136 -17.15 10.98 0.30
CA ALA A 136 -16.67 10.32 -0.90
C ALA A 136 -16.62 11.28 -2.09
N ASP A 137 -17.47 12.31 -2.17
CA ASP A 137 -17.36 13.35 -3.21
C ASP A 137 -16.62 14.61 -2.73
N LEU A 138 -15.98 15.33 -3.66
CA LEU A 138 -15.24 16.56 -3.35
C LEU A 138 -16.14 17.64 -2.75
N ALA A 139 -17.38 17.78 -3.24
CA ALA A 139 -18.32 18.76 -2.73
C ALA A 139 -18.68 18.45 -1.27
N ASP A 140 -18.99 17.19 -0.95
CA ASP A 140 -19.36 16.77 0.40
C ASP A 140 -18.17 16.79 1.36
N PHE A 141 -16.98 16.43 0.89
CA PHE A 141 -15.73 16.62 1.62
C PHE A 141 -15.49 18.10 1.97
N MET A 142 -15.73 19.03 1.04
CA MET A 142 -15.62 20.46 1.33
C MET A 142 -16.70 20.94 2.31
N LYS A 143 -17.93 20.41 2.28
CA LYS A 143 -18.94 20.68 3.32
C LYS A 143 -18.47 20.20 4.70
N ALA A 144 -17.71 19.11 4.75
CA ALA A 144 -17.25 18.52 6.01
C ALA A 144 -16.16 19.33 6.71
N ILE A 145 -15.14 19.79 5.98
CA ILE A 145 -13.96 20.44 6.59
C ILE A 145 -13.59 21.79 6.01
N GLY A 146 -14.30 22.28 4.99
CA GLY A 146 -13.98 23.51 4.27
C GLY A 146 -12.73 23.39 3.38
N PRO A 147 -12.38 24.46 2.65
CA PRO A 147 -11.18 24.50 1.83
C PRO A 147 -9.91 24.52 2.68
N ARG A 148 -8.81 24.05 2.08
CA ARG A 148 -7.48 24.04 2.69
C ARG A 148 -6.92 25.46 2.75
N ARG A 149 -6.94 26.05 3.95
CA ARG A 149 -6.48 27.45 4.14
C ARG A 149 -4.96 27.66 4.08
N HIS A 150 -4.16 26.60 4.25
CA HIS A 150 -2.69 26.71 4.23
C HIS A 150 -2.01 25.52 3.54
N GLN A 151 -0.86 25.79 2.89
CA GLN A 151 -0.07 24.79 2.18
C GLN A 151 0.49 23.67 3.07
N ASN A 152 0.59 23.90 4.38
CA ASN A 152 1.16 22.93 5.31
C ASN A 152 0.10 22.04 5.97
N LEU A 153 -1.19 22.32 5.74
CA LEU A 153 -2.30 21.52 6.27
C LEU A 153 -2.53 20.31 5.37
N THR A 154 -2.74 19.14 5.93
CA THR A 154 -3.21 17.96 5.20
C THR A 154 -4.39 17.36 5.98
N VAL A 155 -5.15 16.47 5.33
CA VAL A 155 -6.31 15.84 5.98
C VAL A 155 -5.79 14.85 7.02
N ASP A 156 -6.24 15.01 8.26
CA ASP A 156 -5.99 14.06 9.34
C ASP A 156 -7.31 13.62 9.97
N ARG A 157 -7.26 12.46 10.62
CA ARG A 157 -8.36 11.93 11.41
C ARG A 157 -8.32 12.54 12.80
N ILE A 158 -9.46 12.98 13.31
CA ILE A 158 -9.59 13.51 14.66
C ILE A 158 -9.26 12.42 15.68
N ASP A 159 -9.75 11.20 15.43
CA ASP A 159 -9.38 9.99 16.15
C ASP A 159 -8.55 9.07 15.24
N THR A 160 -7.25 8.95 15.50
CA THR A 160 -6.34 8.12 14.70
C THR A 160 -6.63 6.62 14.83
N ASN A 161 -7.33 6.18 15.89
CA ASN A 161 -7.68 4.78 16.08
C ASN A 161 -8.89 4.38 15.23
N ASN A 162 -9.68 5.35 14.77
CA ASN A 162 -10.76 5.13 13.84
C ASN A 162 -10.20 5.16 12.39
N PRO A 163 -10.23 4.07 11.61
CA PRO A 163 -9.75 4.10 10.22
C PRO A 163 -10.68 4.88 9.28
N THR A 164 -11.88 5.26 9.74
CA THR A 164 -12.92 5.87 8.91
C THR A 164 -12.74 7.38 8.77
N TYR A 165 -12.63 7.83 7.52
CA TYR A 165 -12.80 9.23 7.12
C TYR A 165 -14.29 9.49 6.91
N ALA A 166 -14.91 10.28 7.79
CA ALA A 166 -16.33 10.66 7.72
C ALA A 166 -16.55 12.10 8.19
N PHE A 167 -17.73 12.66 7.90
CA PHE A 167 -18.13 13.96 8.43
C PHE A 167 -17.97 14.02 9.95
N GLY A 168 -17.31 15.07 10.46
CA GLY A 168 -17.03 15.23 11.90
C GLY A 168 -15.92 14.33 12.46
N LYS A 169 -15.29 13.48 11.65
CA LYS A 169 -14.14 12.63 12.05
C LYS A 169 -12.81 13.06 11.43
N ILE A 170 -12.84 14.04 10.53
CA ILE A 170 -11.68 14.51 9.79
C ILE A 170 -11.50 16.01 10.03
N LYS A 171 -10.26 16.47 9.96
CA LYS A 171 -9.91 17.90 10.05
C LYS A 171 -8.68 18.21 9.22
N TRP A 172 -8.46 19.50 8.97
CA TRP A 172 -7.18 19.99 8.51
C TRP A 172 -6.19 20.01 9.67
N SER A 173 -5.03 19.38 9.50
CA SER A 173 -3.96 19.36 10.49
C SER A 173 -2.61 19.62 9.85
N ASP A 174 -1.74 20.33 10.56
CA ASP A 174 -0.36 20.50 10.12
C ASP A 174 0.49 19.26 10.46
N LYS A 175 1.72 19.23 9.94
CA LYS A 175 2.66 18.12 10.18
C LYS A 175 2.97 17.93 11.67
N THR A 176 2.97 19.00 12.46
CA THR A 176 3.27 18.96 13.90
C THR A 176 2.11 18.31 14.66
N GLU A 177 0.89 18.72 14.34
CA GLU A 177 -0.34 18.17 14.91
C GLU A 177 -0.49 16.69 14.55
N GLN A 178 -0.26 16.31 13.28
CA GLN A 178 -0.26 14.90 12.86
C GLN A 178 0.77 14.07 13.61
N ALA A 179 1.99 14.61 13.77
CA ALA A 179 3.03 13.93 14.54
C ALA A 179 2.64 13.78 16.01
N ASN A 180 1.97 14.78 16.59
CA ASN A 180 1.45 14.73 17.95
C ASN A 180 0.31 13.72 18.09
N ASN A 181 -0.63 13.68 17.15
CA ASN A 181 -1.72 12.69 17.11
C ASN A 181 -1.15 11.28 17.04
N ARG A 182 -0.18 11.04 16.16
CA ARG A 182 0.51 9.74 16.06
C ARG A 182 1.26 9.37 17.33
N ARG A 183 1.97 10.31 17.96
CA ARG A 183 2.69 10.07 19.23
C ARG A 183 1.74 9.75 20.37
N ASN A 184 0.66 10.51 20.49
CA ASN A 184 -0.32 10.37 21.58
C ASN A 184 -1.17 9.10 21.46
N ASN A 185 -1.31 8.53 20.26
CA ASN A 185 -2.01 7.26 20.01
C ASN A 185 -1.13 6.01 20.16
N SER A 186 0.10 6.14 20.66
CA SER A 186 0.89 4.96 21.05
C SER A 186 0.14 4.19 22.13
N HIS A 187 -0.05 2.89 21.93
CA HIS A 187 -0.67 2.04 22.94
C HIS A 187 0.36 1.58 23.96
N VAL A 188 -0.01 1.66 25.23
CA VAL A 188 0.78 1.22 26.37
C VAL A 188 -0.12 0.41 27.28
N ARG A 189 0.42 -0.67 27.86
CA ARG A 189 -0.29 -1.48 28.82
C ARG A 189 -0.27 -0.77 30.18
N ASN A 190 -1.44 -0.54 30.77
CA ASN A 190 -1.55 -0.10 32.15
C ASN A 190 -1.29 -1.32 33.06
N PRO A 191 -0.28 -1.30 33.92
CA PRO A 191 0.10 -2.44 34.75
C PRO A 191 -0.73 -2.54 36.03
N ARG A 192 -1.53 -1.53 36.37
CA ARG A 192 -2.51 -1.64 37.45
C ARG A 192 -3.74 -2.43 37.02
N THR A 193 -4.24 -2.16 35.82
CA THR A 193 -5.45 -2.82 35.30
C THR A 193 -5.13 -3.96 34.34
N ASN A 194 -3.87 -4.09 33.94
CA ASN A 194 -3.40 -5.01 32.92
C ASN A 194 -3.99 -4.78 31.51
N GLU A 195 -4.70 -3.67 31.31
CA GLU A 195 -5.40 -3.33 30.07
C GLU A 195 -4.53 -2.49 29.12
N TRP A 196 -4.80 -2.60 27.82
CA TRP A 196 -4.18 -1.73 26.82
C TRP A 196 -4.97 -0.44 26.68
N GLY A 197 -4.26 0.69 26.63
CA GLY A 197 -4.84 1.99 26.32
C GLY A 197 -3.84 2.88 25.60
N THR A 198 -4.31 3.97 25.01
CA THR A 198 -3.41 5.00 24.48
C THR A 198 -2.59 5.63 25.62
N VAL A 199 -1.40 6.17 25.31
CA VAL A 199 -0.57 6.88 26.30
C VAL A 199 -1.38 7.97 27.01
N ALA A 200 -2.28 8.66 26.32
CA ALA A 200 -3.14 9.68 26.93
C ALA A 200 -4.15 9.07 27.93
N GLN A 201 -4.82 7.97 27.58
CA GLN A 201 -5.74 7.27 28.47
C GLN A 201 -5.03 6.73 29.71
N VAL A 202 -3.90 6.04 29.52
CA VAL A 202 -3.10 5.51 30.63
C VAL A 202 -2.54 6.64 31.49
N ALA A 203 -2.11 7.74 30.90
CA ALA A 203 -1.65 8.91 31.65
C ALA A 203 -2.77 9.52 32.52
N ALA A 204 -3.99 9.62 31.99
CA ALA A 204 -5.14 10.08 32.76
C ALA A 204 -5.48 9.12 33.92
N GLN A 205 -5.49 7.80 33.67
CA GLN A 205 -5.74 6.77 34.70
C GLN A 205 -4.68 6.79 35.83
N VAL A 206 -3.42 7.04 35.49
CA VAL A 206 -2.29 7.07 36.44
C VAL A 206 -2.10 8.46 37.08
N GLY A 207 -2.80 9.49 36.61
CA GLY A 207 -2.64 10.88 37.08
C GLY A 207 -1.31 11.51 36.68
N ARG A 208 -0.80 11.18 35.49
CA ARG A 208 0.47 11.70 34.94
C ARG A 208 0.22 12.46 33.64
N LYS A 209 1.20 13.25 33.19
CA LYS A 209 1.16 13.87 31.86
C LYS A 209 1.55 12.82 30.80
N PRO A 210 0.89 12.77 29.62
CA PRO A 210 1.22 11.81 28.55
C PRO A 210 2.70 11.78 28.18
N ASN A 211 3.34 12.95 28.07
CA ASN A 211 4.75 13.07 27.75
C ASN A 211 5.68 12.38 28.77
N THR A 212 5.29 12.32 30.05
CA THR A 212 6.07 11.61 31.08
C THR A 212 6.13 10.12 30.78
N ILE A 213 5.00 9.52 30.39
CA ILE A 213 4.94 8.10 30.00
C ILE A 213 5.74 7.88 28.72
N THR A 214 5.60 8.75 27.71
CA THR A 214 6.36 8.63 26.45
C THR A 214 7.87 8.71 26.68
N VAL A 215 8.35 9.66 27.49
CA VAL A 215 9.78 9.80 27.82
C VAL A 215 10.28 8.58 28.58
N ALA A 216 9.50 8.06 29.52
CA ALA A 216 9.87 6.85 30.26
C ALA A 216 9.95 5.65 29.30
N LEU A 217 8.96 5.45 28.43
CA LEU A 217 8.99 4.43 27.37
C LEU A 217 10.22 4.56 26.48
N GLY A 218 10.55 5.78 26.05
CA GLY A 218 11.70 6.03 25.19
C GLY A 218 13.05 5.75 25.87
N ARG A 219 13.15 5.95 27.20
CA ARG A 219 14.35 5.58 27.98
C ARG A 219 14.46 4.07 28.12
N ALA A 220 13.35 3.41 28.40
CA ALA A 220 13.22 1.96 28.44
C ALA A 220 13.69 1.27 27.15
N LEU A 221 13.12 1.67 26.02
CA LEU A 221 13.44 1.10 24.72
C LEU A 221 14.89 1.37 24.30
N LYS A 222 15.52 2.43 24.82
CA LYS A 222 16.94 2.70 24.59
C LYS A 222 17.87 1.89 25.50
N ALA A 223 17.45 1.59 26.72
CA ALA A 223 18.24 0.82 27.67
C ALA A 223 18.34 -0.66 27.26
N GLU A 224 17.41 -1.14 26.45
CA GLU A 224 17.27 -2.56 26.18
C GLU A 224 16.82 -2.75 24.72
N PRO A 225 17.76 -2.88 23.74
CA PRO A 225 17.46 -2.83 22.30
C PRO A 225 16.74 -4.08 21.75
N ASP A 226 16.49 -5.06 22.62
CA ASP A 226 15.95 -6.37 22.30
C ASP A 226 14.41 -6.32 22.20
N ARG A 227 13.88 -6.69 21.03
CA ARG A 227 12.50 -6.37 20.63
C ARG A 227 11.44 -7.08 21.47
N ASP A 228 11.74 -8.29 21.93
CA ASP A 228 10.84 -9.10 22.75
C ASP A 228 10.82 -8.64 24.22
N LYS A 229 11.90 -8.02 24.69
CA LYS A 229 11.97 -7.41 26.03
C LYS A 229 11.25 -6.07 26.08
N HIS A 230 11.09 -5.38 24.95
CA HIS A 230 10.38 -4.10 24.89
C HIS A 230 8.95 -4.18 25.45
N GLU A 231 8.25 -5.30 25.30
CA GLU A 231 6.87 -5.45 25.79
C GLU A 231 6.78 -5.60 27.31
N ALA A 232 7.70 -6.37 27.90
CA ALA A 232 7.84 -6.48 29.35
C ALA A 232 8.20 -5.13 29.99
N ILE A 233 9.06 -4.37 29.32
CA ILE A 233 9.51 -3.06 29.80
C ILE A 233 8.40 -2.00 29.73
N ARG A 234 7.58 -2.00 28.66
CA ARG A 234 6.41 -1.10 28.56
C ARG A 234 5.46 -1.29 29.73
N SER A 235 5.24 -2.55 30.13
CA SER A 235 4.41 -2.91 31.28
C SER A 235 5.07 -2.49 32.61
N ARG A 236 6.38 -2.71 32.78
CA ARG A 236 7.11 -2.35 34.02
C ARG A 236 7.14 -0.85 34.33
N ILE A 237 7.40 -0.01 33.33
CA ILE A 237 7.59 1.43 33.54
C ILE A 237 6.33 2.13 34.04
N VAL A 238 5.18 1.75 33.52
CA VAL A 238 3.93 2.35 33.96
C VAL A 238 3.65 1.95 35.42
N GLY A 239 4.16 0.78 35.87
CA GLY A 239 4.04 0.28 37.23
C GLY A 239 4.90 1.06 38.20
N GLU A 240 6.13 1.37 37.81
CA GLU A 240 7.02 2.26 38.56
C GLU A 240 6.46 3.70 38.65
N CYS A 241 5.82 4.21 37.58
CA CYS A 241 5.17 5.52 37.59
C CYS A 241 3.97 5.59 38.54
N LEU A 242 3.24 4.48 38.68
CA LEU A 242 2.10 4.29 39.57
C LEU A 242 2.54 4.21 41.04
N LEU A 243 3.56 3.41 41.35
CA LEU A 243 4.15 3.33 42.70
C LEU A 243 4.54 4.72 43.22
N ARG A 244 5.27 5.49 42.41
CA ARG A 244 5.65 6.87 42.77
C ARG A 244 4.47 7.84 42.88
N ALA A 245 3.34 7.56 42.24
CA ALA A 245 2.14 8.40 42.33
C ALA A 245 1.32 8.05 43.58
N ALA A 246 1.30 6.77 43.97
CA ALA A 246 0.70 6.29 45.21
C ALA A 246 1.47 6.81 46.43
N GLU A 247 2.80 6.70 46.42
CA GLU A 247 3.70 7.24 47.46
C GLU A 247 3.50 8.75 47.65
N ALA A 248 3.41 9.53 46.55
CA ALA A 248 3.18 10.97 46.60
C ALA A 248 1.80 11.36 47.18
N LYS A 249 0.85 10.43 47.19
CA LYS A 249 -0.49 10.61 47.77
C LYS A 249 -0.61 10.00 49.18
N GLY A 250 0.45 9.42 49.72
CA GLY A 250 0.46 8.77 51.03
C GLY A 250 -0.28 7.43 51.08
N HIS A 251 -0.51 6.78 49.94
CA HIS A 251 -1.05 5.42 49.90
C HIS A 251 0.05 4.41 50.24
N ASP A 252 -0.26 3.45 51.11
CA ASP A 252 0.63 2.34 51.45
C ASP A 252 0.78 1.40 50.24
N ALA A 253 2.02 1.13 49.84
CA ALA A 253 2.34 0.28 48.69
C ALA A 253 1.83 -1.16 48.86
N SER A 254 1.58 -1.60 50.10
CA SER A 254 1.08 -2.94 50.42
C SER A 254 -0.41 -3.17 50.09
N GLU A 255 -1.23 -2.12 49.98
CA GLU A 255 -2.65 -2.24 49.65
C GLU A 255 -2.93 -2.47 48.15
N ILE A 256 -1.93 -2.28 47.28
CA ILE A 256 -2.08 -2.36 45.82
C ILE A 256 -1.90 -3.80 45.29
N ALA A 257 -1.35 -4.72 46.10
CA ALA A 257 -0.90 -6.05 45.64
C ALA A 257 -1.91 -7.20 45.85
N THR A 258 -3.04 -6.99 46.53
CA THR A 258 -3.83 -8.11 47.12
C THR A 258 -5.24 -8.35 46.56
N SER A 259 -5.69 -7.67 45.50
CA SER A 259 -7.07 -7.85 44.99
C SER A 259 -7.19 -8.78 43.78
N GLU A 260 -6.71 -10.03 43.84
CA GLU A 260 -6.98 -11.01 42.76
C GLU A 260 -6.76 -12.47 43.20
N ALA A 261 -7.77 -13.09 43.83
CA ALA A 261 -7.81 -14.55 44.02
C ALA A 261 -9.23 -15.05 44.30
N ALA A 262 -10.03 -15.29 43.26
CA ALA A 262 -11.22 -16.14 43.35
C ALA A 262 -11.35 -16.96 42.05
N ALA A 263 -11.16 -18.28 42.15
CA ALA A 263 -11.25 -19.20 41.02
C ALA A 263 -12.71 -19.59 40.72
N PRO A 264 -13.13 -19.70 39.44
CA PRO A 264 -14.47 -20.18 39.09
C PRO A 264 -14.57 -21.72 39.06
N ALA A 265 -15.76 -22.22 39.36
CA ALA A 265 -16.11 -23.65 39.49
C ALA A 265 -16.16 -24.39 38.13
N PRO A 266 -16.01 -25.73 38.11
CA PRO A 266 -15.96 -26.51 36.86
C PRO A 266 -17.33 -26.69 36.20
N MET A 267 -17.36 -26.63 34.86
CA MET A 267 -18.54 -26.86 34.00
C MET A 267 -18.52 -28.25 33.35
N PRO A 268 -19.69 -28.77 32.91
CA PRO A 268 -19.88 -30.16 32.50
C PRO A 268 -19.47 -30.43 31.04
N ASP A 269 -19.38 -31.72 30.72
CA ASP A 269 -18.87 -32.34 29.49
C ASP A 269 -19.75 -32.09 28.23
N TYR A 270 -19.11 -31.71 27.10
CA TYR A 270 -19.74 -31.20 25.87
C TYR A 270 -19.38 -31.98 24.58
N ASP A 271 -18.85 -33.20 24.68
CA ASP A 271 -18.53 -34.01 23.50
C ASP A 271 -19.78 -34.56 22.77
N ARG A 272 -20.45 -33.71 21.97
CA ARG A 272 -21.40 -34.11 20.88
C ARG A 272 -21.90 -32.92 20.04
N VAL A 273 -21.08 -32.35 19.16
CA VAL A 273 -21.53 -31.59 17.96
C VAL A 273 -20.58 -31.84 16.79
N ALA A 274 -21.09 -32.26 15.64
CA ALA A 274 -20.33 -32.76 14.48
C ALA A 274 -20.02 -31.73 13.38
N ASP A 275 -20.28 -30.43 13.60
CA ASP A 275 -20.06 -29.38 12.59
C ASP A 275 -19.18 -28.23 13.13
N PRO A 276 -17.98 -27.98 12.54
CA PRO A 276 -17.04 -26.97 13.00
C PRO A 276 -17.46 -25.52 12.72
N THR A 277 -18.36 -25.27 11.76
CA THR A 277 -18.81 -23.89 11.46
C THR A 277 -19.81 -23.36 12.47
N MET A 278 -20.56 -24.25 13.13
CA MET A 278 -21.49 -23.90 14.21
C MET A 278 -20.80 -23.61 15.54
N ARG A 279 -19.53 -23.99 15.72
CA ARG A 279 -18.74 -23.68 16.94
C ARG A 279 -18.37 -22.20 17.06
N LEU A 280 -18.31 -21.45 15.96
CA LEU A 280 -17.93 -20.03 15.95
C LEU A 280 -19.06 -19.07 16.38
N ALA A 281 -20.29 -19.55 16.54
CA ALA A 281 -21.45 -18.74 16.87
C ALA A 281 -21.74 -18.62 18.39
N TYR A 282 -20.94 -19.25 19.25
CA TYR A 282 -21.12 -19.25 20.71
C TYR A 282 -19.85 -18.77 21.44
N PRO A 283 -19.96 -18.29 22.71
CA PRO A 283 -18.84 -17.69 23.42
C PRO A 283 -17.81 -18.76 23.82
N VAL A 284 -16.84 -18.99 22.94
CA VAL A 284 -15.63 -19.77 23.23
C VAL A 284 -14.60 -18.93 23.98
N SER A 285 -13.85 -19.58 24.87
CA SER A 285 -12.76 -18.99 25.65
C SER A 285 -11.67 -18.41 24.73
N LYS A 286 -10.84 -17.52 25.27
CA LYS A 286 -9.79 -16.87 24.50
C LYS A 286 -8.74 -17.89 24.02
N GLU A 287 -8.39 -18.86 24.87
CA GLU A 287 -7.46 -19.93 24.52
C GLU A 287 -8.03 -20.87 23.44
N GLU A 288 -9.31 -21.25 23.51
CA GLU A 288 -9.95 -22.05 22.45
C GLU A 288 -10.03 -21.29 21.13
N ARG A 289 -10.30 -19.98 21.16
CA ARG A 289 -10.31 -19.17 19.94
C ARG A 289 -8.93 -19.10 19.32
N GLN A 290 -7.87 -18.99 20.13
CA GLN A 290 -6.48 -19.02 19.65
C GLN A 290 -6.09 -20.40 19.11
N ALA A 291 -6.54 -21.50 19.71
CA ALA A 291 -6.31 -22.85 19.19
C ALA A 291 -7.05 -23.07 17.87
N ILE A 292 -8.31 -22.64 17.77
CA ILE A 292 -9.10 -22.68 16.54
C ILE A 292 -8.42 -21.84 15.45
N TYR A 293 -7.95 -20.63 15.75
CA TYR A 293 -7.23 -19.80 14.78
C TYR A 293 -5.86 -20.38 14.39
N ALA A 294 -5.12 -21.00 15.31
CA ALA A 294 -3.87 -21.66 15.00
C ALA A 294 -4.06 -22.90 14.10
N GLU A 295 -5.16 -23.63 14.29
CA GLU A 295 -5.55 -24.74 13.42
C GLU A 295 -6.08 -24.23 12.07
N TYR A 296 -6.79 -23.10 12.05
CA TYR A 296 -7.27 -22.43 10.84
C TYR A 296 -6.11 -21.91 9.97
N ASP A 297 -5.11 -21.25 10.57
CA ASP A 297 -3.89 -20.75 9.89
C ASP A 297 -3.03 -21.90 9.35
N ARG A 298 -3.07 -23.08 10.00
CA ARG A 298 -2.32 -24.26 9.57
C ARG A 298 -2.94 -24.98 8.38
N VAL A 299 -4.25 -24.90 8.20
CA VAL A 299 -5.01 -25.70 7.20
C VAL A 299 -5.44 -24.88 5.97
N GLN A 300 -5.60 -23.56 6.08
CA GLN A 300 -6.33 -22.78 5.05
C GLN A 300 -5.58 -22.34 3.78
N PRO A 301 -4.28 -21.99 3.74
CA PRO A 301 -3.73 -21.38 2.52
C PRO A 301 -3.72 -22.36 1.34
N MET A 302 -3.24 -23.58 1.58
CA MET A 302 -3.15 -24.62 0.55
C MET A 302 -4.50 -25.26 0.23
N GLU A 303 -5.34 -25.54 1.22
CA GLU A 303 -6.63 -26.20 0.98
C GLU A 303 -7.65 -25.24 0.35
N THR A 304 -7.59 -23.93 0.65
CA THR A 304 -8.43 -22.92 -0.01
C THR A 304 -8.00 -22.70 -1.46
N VAL A 305 -6.69 -22.56 -1.72
CA VAL A 305 -6.17 -22.45 -3.10
C VAL A 305 -6.45 -23.73 -3.88
N ARG A 306 -6.28 -24.90 -3.26
CA ARG A 306 -6.58 -26.21 -3.86
C ARG A 306 -8.07 -26.38 -4.14
N VAL A 307 -8.97 -26.09 -3.20
CA VAL A 307 -10.42 -26.13 -3.40
C VAL A 307 -10.84 -25.17 -4.51
N ILE A 308 -10.30 -23.94 -4.56
CA ILE A 308 -10.60 -22.99 -5.64
C ILE A 308 -10.09 -23.51 -7.00
N CYS A 309 -8.87 -24.02 -7.07
CA CYS A 309 -8.29 -24.60 -8.29
C CYS A 309 -8.96 -25.92 -8.73
N GLU A 310 -9.50 -26.72 -7.81
CA GLU A 310 -10.13 -28.01 -8.10
C GLU A 310 -11.63 -27.88 -8.40
N THR A 311 -12.34 -26.99 -7.69
CA THR A 311 -13.81 -26.83 -7.83
C THR A 311 -14.21 -25.74 -8.82
N GLU A 312 -13.45 -24.65 -8.95
CA GLU A 312 -13.84 -23.53 -9.80
C GLU A 312 -13.34 -23.69 -11.25
N TYR A 313 -12.14 -24.27 -11.47
CA TYR A 313 -11.58 -24.43 -12.81
C TYR A 313 -12.27 -25.49 -13.69
N GLY A 314 -12.91 -26.49 -13.08
CA GLY A 314 -13.63 -27.54 -13.80
C GLY A 314 -15.07 -27.19 -14.20
N SER A 315 -15.63 -26.07 -13.72
CA SER A 315 -17.09 -25.88 -13.64
C SER A 315 -17.59 -24.46 -13.95
N TYR A 316 -16.82 -23.56 -14.58
CA TYR A 316 -17.35 -22.22 -14.90
C TYR A 316 -18.42 -22.18 -15.99
N THR A 317 -18.60 -23.25 -16.75
CA THR A 317 -19.81 -23.44 -17.55
C THR A 317 -21.09 -23.53 -16.69
N ALA A 318 -20.97 -23.81 -15.38
CA ALA A 318 -22.09 -23.97 -14.46
C ALA A 318 -22.31 -22.82 -13.46
N TYR A 319 -21.32 -21.94 -13.18
CA TYR A 319 -21.46 -20.89 -12.15
C TYR A 319 -20.84 -19.52 -12.53
N PRO A 320 -21.54 -18.67 -13.30
CA PRO A 320 -21.05 -17.34 -13.70
C PRO A 320 -21.17 -16.25 -12.61
N ARG A 321 -20.95 -16.57 -11.33
CA ARG A 321 -21.24 -15.67 -10.20
C ARG A 321 -20.06 -15.21 -9.35
N VAL A 322 -18.85 -15.71 -9.55
CA VAL A 322 -17.73 -15.23 -8.74
C VAL A 322 -17.24 -13.89 -9.31
N PRO A 323 -17.14 -12.85 -8.47
CA PRO A 323 -16.60 -11.56 -8.90
C PRO A 323 -15.16 -11.69 -9.40
N VAL A 324 -14.82 -10.99 -10.49
CA VAL A 324 -13.45 -10.93 -11.05
C VAL A 324 -12.43 -10.56 -9.97
N SER A 325 -12.81 -9.69 -9.03
CA SER A 325 -11.97 -9.30 -7.89
C SER A 325 -11.58 -10.46 -6.97
N ARG A 326 -12.47 -11.44 -6.78
CA ARG A 326 -12.20 -12.62 -5.95
C ARG A 326 -11.27 -13.59 -6.68
N PHE A 327 -11.45 -13.76 -7.98
CA PHE A 327 -10.53 -14.54 -8.82
C PHE A 327 -9.12 -13.91 -8.83
N ASP A 328 -9.02 -12.59 -9.01
CA ASP A 328 -7.75 -11.87 -9.01
C ASP A 328 -7.05 -11.89 -7.64
N PHE A 329 -7.82 -11.78 -6.56
CA PHE A 329 -7.30 -11.90 -5.20
C PHE A 329 -6.70 -13.30 -4.96
N SER A 330 -7.42 -14.36 -5.34
CA SER A 330 -6.93 -15.74 -5.20
C SER A 330 -5.68 -16.00 -6.03
N LEU A 331 -5.64 -15.53 -7.29
CA LEU A 331 -4.43 -15.62 -8.12
C LEU A 331 -3.25 -14.82 -7.53
N GLY A 332 -3.53 -13.67 -6.92
CA GLY A 332 -2.52 -12.85 -6.24
C GLY A 332 -1.91 -13.57 -5.03
N LEU A 333 -2.74 -14.18 -4.18
CA LEU A 333 -2.28 -14.98 -3.04
C LEU A 333 -1.44 -16.17 -3.50
N ALA A 334 -1.96 -16.91 -4.48
CA ALA A 334 -1.32 -18.11 -4.99
C ALA A 334 0.03 -17.80 -5.68
N ARG A 335 0.12 -16.66 -6.35
CA ARG A 335 1.39 -16.13 -6.88
C ARG A 335 2.35 -15.73 -5.76
N GLY A 336 1.86 -15.08 -4.70
CA GLY A 336 2.69 -14.71 -3.54
C GLY A 336 3.33 -15.93 -2.88
N GLN A 337 2.55 -17.00 -2.70
CA GLN A 337 3.06 -18.29 -2.18
C GLN A 337 4.10 -18.91 -3.11
N TRP A 338 3.86 -18.87 -4.43
CA TRP A 338 4.84 -19.37 -5.40
C TRP A 338 6.16 -18.58 -5.35
N GLU A 339 6.09 -17.26 -5.24
CA GLU A 339 7.28 -16.40 -5.14
C GLU A 339 8.05 -16.64 -3.84
N GLU A 340 7.35 -16.91 -2.73
CA GLU A 340 7.96 -17.28 -1.45
C GLU A 340 8.65 -18.65 -1.54
N ALA A 341 7.95 -19.68 -2.02
CA ALA A 341 8.51 -21.02 -2.21
C ALA A 341 9.72 -20.99 -3.17
N ARG A 342 9.65 -20.19 -4.24
CA ARG A 342 10.78 -19.99 -5.17
C ARG A 342 11.98 -19.32 -4.53
N ARG A 343 11.77 -18.30 -3.68
CA ARG A 343 12.87 -17.67 -2.94
C ARG A 343 13.53 -18.66 -2.01
N THR A 344 12.74 -19.41 -1.23
CA THR A 344 13.25 -20.45 -0.35
C THR A 344 14.03 -21.52 -1.13
N HIS A 345 13.55 -21.94 -2.29
CA HIS A 345 14.27 -22.87 -3.15
C HIS A 345 15.63 -22.32 -3.59
N TRP A 346 15.68 -21.07 -4.06
CA TRP A 346 16.92 -20.42 -4.50
C TRP A 346 17.93 -20.21 -3.36
N ASP A 347 17.47 -19.80 -2.18
CA ASP A 347 18.34 -19.62 -1.02
C ASP A 347 19.05 -20.95 -0.64
N PHE A 348 18.36 -22.08 -0.77
CA PHE A 348 18.95 -23.40 -0.51
C PHE A 348 19.80 -23.93 -1.67
N GLU A 349 19.40 -23.67 -2.91
CA GLU A 349 20.18 -24.01 -4.10
C GLU A 349 21.53 -23.28 -4.12
N ASP A 350 21.57 -22.01 -3.72
CA ASP A 350 22.81 -21.23 -3.57
C ASP A 350 23.72 -21.81 -2.48
N LEU A 351 23.16 -22.24 -1.35
CA LEU A 351 23.92 -22.90 -0.28
C LEU A 351 24.52 -24.23 -0.73
N ASP A 352 23.75 -25.05 -1.45
CA ASP A 352 24.22 -26.33 -1.99
C ASP A 352 25.33 -26.12 -3.04
N ASN A 353 25.13 -25.16 -3.96
CA ASN A 353 26.13 -24.77 -4.97
C ASN A 353 27.43 -24.24 -4.36
N ALA A 354 27.34 -23.58 -3.20
CA ALA A 354 28.51 -23.13 -2.44
C ALA A 354 29.19 -24.26 -1.64
N GLY A 355 28.68 -25.49 -1.69
CA GLY A 355 29.22 -26.66 -0.99
C GLY A 355 28.89 -26.67 0.50
N HIS A 356 27.91 -25.89 0.94
CA HIS A 356 27.43 -25.95 2.33
C HIS A 356 26.56 -27.18 2.52
N ARG A 357 26.85 -27.96 3.56
CA ARG A 357 25.99 -29.07 3.96
C ARG A 357 24.74 -28.52 4.65
N LEU A 358 23.58 -28.73 4.06
CA LEU A 358 22.30 -28.41 4.66
C LEU A 358 22.05 -29.27 5.91
N THR A 359 21.39 -28.70 6.90
CA THR A 359 20.84 -29.45 8.05
C THR A 359 19.59 -30.20 7.62
N ASP A 360 19.22 -31.27 8.35
CA ASP A 360 18.02 -32.06 8.05
C ASP A 360 16.74 -31.19 7.97
N ASP A 361 16.62 -30.17 8.82
CA ASP A 361 15.51 -29.21 8.80
C ASP A 361 15.50 -28.33 7.54
N GLN A 362 16.69 -27.92 7.07
CA GLN A 362 16.84 -27.14 5.84
C GLN A 362 16.56 -28.00 4.60
N GLU A 363 17.02 -29.24 4.59
CA GLU A 363 16.73 -30.20 3.52
C GLU A 363 15.21 -30.49 3.44
N ALA A 364 14.54 -30.66 4.58
CA ALA A 364 13.08 -30.80 4.64
C ALA A 364 12.33 -29.52 4.23
N ALA A 365 12.85 -28.33 4.52
CA ALA A 365 12.29 -27.07 4.05
C ALA A 365 12.46 -26.90 2.54
N TRP A 366 13.64 -27.24 2.00
CA TRP A 366 13.93 -27.19 0.57
C TRP A 366 13.05 -28.15 -0.23
N ALA A 367 12.89 -29.39 0.25
CA ALA A 367 12.00 -30.38 -0.37
C ALA A 367 10.54 -29.91 -0.42
N ARG A 368 10.04 -29.30 0.68
CA ARG A 368 8.68 -28.72 0.73
C ARG A 368 8.52 -27.56 -0.25
N ALA A 369 9.48 -26.64 -0.30
CA ALA A 369 9.46 -25.53 -1.25
C ALA A 369 9.43 -26.02 -2.70
N LYS A 370 10.19 -27.08 -3.01
CA LYS A 370 10.22 -27.70 -4.34
C LYS A 370 8.89 -28.37 -4.70
N GLU A 371 8.28 -29.11 -3.78
CA GLU A 371 6.97 -29.73 -3.98
C GLU A 371 5.86 -28.67 -4.14
N GLU A 372 5.89 -27.63 -3.31
CA GLU A 372 4.96 -26.50 -3.37
C GLU A 372 5.09 -25.75 -4.70
N MET A 373 6.30 -25.41 -5.13
CA MET A 373 6.54 -24.82 -6.45
C MET A 373 6.00 -25.70 -7.58
N ALA A 374 6.26 -27.00 -7.57
CA ALA A 374 5.78 -27.92 -8.61
C ALA A 374 4.25 -28.01 -8.65
N PHE A 375 3.60 -28.05 -7.47
CA PHE A 375 2.15 -28.02 -7.35
C PHE A 375 1.58 -26.72 -7.92
N LEU A 376 2.12 -25.57 -7.50
CA LEU A 376 1.66 -24.26 -7.91
C LEU A 376 1.96 -24.01 -9.41
N ASP A 377 3.08 -24.49 -9.95
CA ASP A 377 3.38 -24.44 -11.39
C ASP A 377 2.38 -25.25 -12.21
N THR A 378 1.95 -26.40 -11.71
CA THR A 378 1.01 -27.27 -12.43
C THR A 378 -0.42 -26.71 -12.40
N ARG A 379 -0.79 -25.97 -11.35
CA ARG A 379 -2.18 -25.52 -11.12
C ARG A 379 -2.42 -24.04 -11.40
N ILE A 380 -1.53 -23.17 -10.93
CA ILE A 380 -1.71 -21.72 -10.98
C ILE A 380 -1.10 -21.12 -12.23
N MET A 381 0.05 -21.60 -12.71
CA MET A 381 0.66 -21.01 -13.90
C MET A 381 -0.20 -21.18 -15.16
N PRO A 382 -0.89 -22.32 -15.40
CA PRO A 382 -1.90 -22.40 -16.45
C PRO A 382 -3.01 -21.37 -16.27
N ALA A 383 -3.45 -21.11 -15.04
CA ALA A 383 -4.50 -20.14 -14.75
C ALA A 383 -4.05 -18.69 -14.99
N VAL A 384 -2.86 -18.34 -14.54
CA VAL A 384 -2.23 -17.03 -14.76
C VAL A 384 -2.00 -16.78 -16.26
N ARG A 385 -1.64 -17.82 -17.02
CA ARG A 385 -1.49 -17.79 -18.47
C ARG A 385 -2.84 -17.69 -19.20
N ALA A 386 -3.87 -18.37 -18.71
CA ALA A 386 -5.22 -18.34 -19.28
C ALA A 386 -6.01 -17.06 -18.95
N ARG A 387 -5.63 -16.33 -17.89
CA ARG A 387 -6.33 -15.12 -17.41
C ARG A 387 -6.62 -14.08 -18.51
N PRO A 388 -5.70 -13.72 -19.43
CA PRO A 388 -5.99 -12.76 -20.48
C PRO A 388 -7.10 -13.23 -21.42
N ALA A 389 -7.06 -14.51 -21.84
CA ALA A 389 -8.10 -15.10 -22.68
C ALA A 389 -9.45 -15.12 -21.95
N PHE A 390 -9.46 -15.49 -20.66
CA PHE A 390 -10.65 -15.45 -19.83
C PHE A 390 -11.28 -14.05 -19.74
N LEU A 391 -10.48 -13.00 -19.55
CA LEU A 391 -10.99 -11.62 -19.48
C LEU A 391 -11.60 -11.17 -20.81
N VAL A 392 -11.04 -11.61 -21.95
CA VAL A 392 -11.61 -11.35 -23.28
C VAL A 392 -12.94 -12.07 -23.45
N GLU A 393 -13.01 -13.37 -23.14
CA GLU A 393 -14.24 -14.15 -23.22
C GLU A 393 -15.34 -13.60 -22.30
N LEU A 394 -14.98 -13.16 -21.09
CA LEU A 394 -15.90 -12.53 -20.16
C LEU A 394 -16.44 -11.21 -20.71
N ALA A 395 -15.58 -10.36 -21.29
CA ALA A 395 -16.00 -9.11 -21.92
C ALA A 395 -16.98 -9.37 -23.08
N GLU A 396 -16.68 -10.34 -23.96
CA GLU A 396 -17.58 -10.70 -25.06
C GLU A 396 -18.90 -11.31 -24.56
N HIS A 397 -18.87 -12.13 -23.51
CA HIS A 397 -20.08 -12.72 -22.92
C HIS A 397 -20.98 -11.64 -22.32
N VAL A 398 -20.41 -10.64 -21.67
CA VAL A 398 -21.14 -9.49 -21.13
C VAL A 398 -21.77 -8.69 -22.27
N GLU A 399 -21.01 -8.39 -23.33
CA GLU A 399 -21.51 -7.68 -24.51
C GLU A 399 -22.67 -8.44 -25.17
N ARG A 400 -22.56 -9.77 -25.32
CA ARG A 400 -23.60 -10.64 -25.89
C ARG A 400 -24.88 -10.71 -25.06
N ASN A 401 -24.77 -10.69 -23.73
CA ASN A 401 -25.92 -10.89 -22.83
C ASN A 401 -26.53 -9.58 -22.32
N GLY A 402 -26.10 -8.43 -22.82
CA GLY A 402 -26.70 -7.13 -22.49
C GLY A 402 -26.60 -6.75 -21.01
N ARG A 403 -25.70 -7.39 -20.24
CA ARG A 403 -25.36 -6.94 -18.89
C ARG A 403 -24.38 -5.79 -19.01
N SER A 404 -24.63 -4.67 -18.36
CA SER A 404 -23.67 -3.57 -18.35
C SER A 404 -22.56 -3.90 -17.34
N LEU A 405 -21.41 -4.38 -17.82
CA LEU A 405 -20.17 -3.98 -17.14
C LEU A 405 -20.11 -2.46 -17.17
N THR A 406 -19.65 -1.85 -16.09
CA THR A 406 -19.39 -0.42 -16.08
C THR A 406 -18.35 -0.10 -17.16
N ALA A 407 -18.43 1.09 -17.77
CA ALA A 407 -17.43 1.53 -18.75
C ALA A 407 -15.99 1.44 -18.18
N TRP A 408 -15.85 1.61 -16.86
CA TRP A 408 -14.60 1.45 -16.14
C TRP A 408 -14.08 -0.01 -16.15
N GLU A 409 -14.93 -1.01 -15.90
CA GLU A 409 -14.53 -2.42 -15.92
C GLU A 409 -14.07 -2.88 -17.32
N ILE A 410 -14.75 -2.39 -18.37
CA ILE A 410 -14.37 -2.66 -19.76
C ILE A 410 -13.02 -2.01 -20.10
N GLU A 411 -12.83 -0.76 -19.67
CA GLU A 411 -11.60 -0.02 -19.92
C GLU A 411 -10.41 -0.57 -19.13
N GLU A 412 -10.63 -1.01 -17.88
CA GLU A 412 -9.60 -1.64 -17.06
C GLU A 412 -9.22 -3.03 -17.62
N ALA A 413 -10.17 -3.83 -18.09
CA ALA A 413 -9.88 -5.09 -18.78
C ALA A 413 -9.02 -4.87 -20.03
N ARG A 414 -9.34 -3.86 -20.86
CA ARG A 414 -8.54 -3.49 -22.03
C ARG A 414 -7.14 -3.02 -21.64
N ARG A 415 -7.03 -2.18 -20.61
CA ARG A 415 -5.74 -1.68 -20.11
C ARG A 415 -4.85 -2.82 -19.60
N ILE A 416 -5.40 -3.75 -18.85
CA ILE A 416 -4.68 -4.95 -18.37
C ILE A 416 -4.17 -5.78 -19.55
N ALA A 417 -5.01 -6.01 -20.57
CA ALA A 417 -4.63 -6.76 -21.77
C ALA A 417 -3.50 -6.05 -22.55
N THR A 418 -3.60 -4.73 -22.76
CA THR A 418 -2.56 -3.95 -23.45
C THR A 418 -1.25 -3.94 -22.69
N ARG A 419 -1.26 -3.78 -21.36
CA ARG A 419 -0.05 -3.81 -20.55
C ARG A 419 0.65 -5.16 -20.64
N LYS A 420 -0.09 -6.28 -20.56
CA LYS A 420 0.51 -7.61 -20.69
C LYS A 420 1.12 -7.84 -22.08
N ALA A 421 0.44 -7.42 -23.15
CA ALA A 421 1.00 -7.50 -24.50
C ALA A 421 2.30 -6.68 -24.64
N GLN A 422 2.40 -5.55 -23.95
CA GLN A 422 3.63 -4.75 -23.90
C GLN A 422 4.73 -5.41 -23.08
N GLU A 423 4.41 -5.99 -21.91
CA GLU A 423 5.36 -6.73 -21.07
C GLU A 423 5.91 -7.96 -21.81
N GLU A 424 5.06 -8.70 -22.52
CA GLU A 424 5.45 -9.84 -23.34
C GLU A 424 6.31 -9.41 -24.54
N ALA A 425 5.93 -8.35 -25.25
CA ALA A 425 6.75 -7.78 -26.33
C ALA A 425 8.10 -7.23 -25.85
N GLN A 426 8.18 -6.73 -24.61
CA GLN A 426 9.42 -6.26 -24.01
C GLN A 426 10.32 -7.43 -23.60
N SER A 427 9.75 -8.50 -23.01
CA SER A 427 10.49 -9.73 -22.70
C SER A 427 11.18 -10.29 -23.94
N TYR A 428 10.48 -10.33 -25.08
CA TYR A 428 11.09 -10.78 -26.34
C TYR A 428 12.20 -9.89 -26.87
N ARG A 429 12.20 -8.58 -26.54
CA ARG A 429 13.30 -7.67 -26.91
C ARG A 429 14.50 -7.83 -25.99
N ASP A 430 14.26 -7.95 -24.70
CA ASP A 430 15.32 -8.09 -23.69
C ASP A 430 16.07 -9.41 -23.87
N ASP A 431 15.38 -10.47 -24.29
CA ASP A 431 16.00 -11.75 -24.67
C ASP A 431 16.81 -11.67 -25.99
N ASP A 432 16.54 -10.69 -26.85
CA ASP A 432 17.25 -10.49 -28.12
C ASP A 432 18.46 -9.54 -27.96
N GLU A 433 18.43 -8.60 -27.02
CA GLU A 433 19.54 -7.64 -26.81
C GLU A 433 20.79 -8.24 -26.13
N GLY A 434 20.75 -9.51 -25.71
CA GLY A 434 21.87 -10.22 -25.07
C GLY A 434 22.49 -11.37 -25.88
N ILE A 435 21.93 -11.72 -27.03
CA ILE A 435 22.44 -12.81 -27.88
C ILE A 435 23.41 -12.16 -28.88
N ASP A 436 24.68 -12.58 -28.84
CA ASP A 436 25.65 -12.10 -29.82
C ASP A 436 25.19 -12.46 -31.26
N GLU A 437 25.60 -11.66 -32.25
CA GLU A 437 25.18 -11.90 -33.65
C GLU A 437 25.62 -13.27 -34.18
N GLU A 438 26.66 -13.88 -33.59
CA GLU A 438 27.16 -15.22 -33.94
C GLU A 438 26.19 -16.31 -33.47
N ASP A 439 25.69 -16.23 -32.25
CA ASP A 439 24.74 -17.17 -31.65
C ASP A 439 23.36 -17.03 -32.30
N ARG A 440 23.00 -15.80 -32.74
CA ARG A 440 21.80 -15.56 -33.54
C ARG A 440 21.94 -16.16 -34.95
N ALA A 441 23.12 -16.04 -35.59
CA ALA A 441 23.40 -16.67 -36.88
C ALA A 441 23.43 -18.21 -36.78
N MET A 442 23.95 -18.75 -35.67
CA MET A 442 24.04 -20.20 -35.44
C MET A 442 22.66 -20.83 -35.26
N LYS A 443 21.79 -20.21 -34.44
CA LYS A 443 20.38 -20.65 -34.29
C LYS A 443 19.58 -20.49 -35.57
N HIS A 444 19.87 -19.47 -36.39
CA HIS A 444 19.23 -19.30 -37.69
C HIS A 444 19.68 -20.37 -38.69
N ALA A 445 20.97 -20.70 -38.73
CA ALA A 445 21.52 -21.76 -39.57
C ALA A 445 20.99 -23.17 -39.19
N GLU A 446 20.85 -23.46 -37.89
CA GLU A 446 20.21 -24.69 -37.41
C GLU A 446 18.72 -24.77 -37.81
N ARG A 447 18.01 -23.64 -37.75
CA ARG A 447 16.56 -23.63 -37.98
C ARG A 447 16.18 -23.70 -39.45
N PHE A 448 16.99 -23.14 -40.33
CA PHE A 448 16.64 -23.02 -41.75
C PHE A 448 17.49 -23.89 -42.68
N GLY A 449 18.53 -24.55 -42.17
CA GLY A 449 19.47 -25.32 -42.99
C GLY A 449 20.32 -24.38 -43.84
N THR A 450 21.61 -24.68 -43.93
CA THR A 450 22.52 -23.95 -44.83
C THR A 450 22.32 -24.46 -46.25
N ASP A 451 21.63 -23.69 -47.08
CA ASP A 451 21.71 -23.80 -48.55
C ASP A 451 22.88 -22.99 -49.09
#